data_AF-A0A6G0VPB0-F1
#
_entry.id   AF-A0A6G0VPB0-F1
#
_cell.length_a   1.000
_cell.length_b   1.000
_cell.length_c   1.000
_cell.angle_alpha   90.00
_cell.angle_beta   90.00
_cell.angle_gamma   90.00
#
_symmetry.space_group_name_H-M   'P 1'
#
loop_
_entity.id
_entity.type
_entity.pdbx_description
1 polymer ?
#
loop_
_entity_poly.entity_id
_entity_poly.type
_entity_poly.pdbx_seq_one_letter_code
_entity_poly.pdbx_strand_id
1 'polypeptide(L)'
;MEELSDHQFIKMFKLAKTFVQELINILAPSMTEPTRSSSITIKTKVLTALRFFASGLYQLDIGDNMSSALSQPSVSRCIAEVSNALNQPDIVIRYISFPDNFQQLNAIRR
;
A
#
# COMPACT_ATOMS: atom_id res chain seq x y z
N MET A 1 -7.97 -5.97 -8.71
CA MET A 1 -6.72 -6.77 -8.85
C MET A 1 -6.79 -7.67 -10.08
N GLU A 2 -7.93 -8.32 -10.33
CA GLU A 2 -8.10 -9.31 -11.41
C GLU A 2 -8.19 -8.69 -12.82
N GLU A 3 -8.63 -7.44 -12.95
CA GLU A 3 -8.83 -6.80 -14.26
C GLU A 3 -7.54 -6.29 -14.94
N LEU A 4 -6.44 -6.15 -14.19
CA LEU A 4 -5.17 -5.65 -14.73
C LEU A 4 -4.21 -6.79 -15.04
N SER A 5 -3.46 -6.72 -16.14
CA SER A 5 -2.32 -7.61 -16.35
C SER A 5 -1.23 -7.35 -15.29
N ASP A 6 -0.34 -8.31 -15.04
CA ASP A 6 0.72 -8.16 -14.04
C ASP A 6 1.65 -6.99 -14.36
N HIS A 7 1.99 -6.80 -15.64
CA HIS A 7 2.79 -5.67 -16.09
C HIS A 7 2.10 -4.33 -15.80
N GLN A 8 0.81 -4.20 -16.11
CA GLN A 8 0.05 -2.98 -15.79
C GLN A 8 -0.05 -2.75 -14.28
N PHE A 9 -0.26 -3.81 -13.51
CA PHE A 9 -0.35 -3.74 -12.06
C PHE A 9 0.97 -3.24 -11.45
N ILE A 10 2.11 -3.79 -11.87
CA ILE A 10 3.44 -3.35 -11.41
C ILE A 10 3.69 -1.90 -11.83
N LYS A 11 3.33 -1.50 -13.05
CA LYS A 11 3.47 -0.10 -13.49
C LYS A 11 2.69 0.85 -12.58
N MET A 12 1.50 0.43 -12.16
CA MET A 12 0.54 1.21 -11.38
C MET A 12 0.85 1.30 -9.89
N PHE A 13 1.23 0.18 -9.27
CA PHE A 13 1.42 0.06 -7.81
C PHE A 13 2.88 -0.16 -7.39
N LYS A 14 3.80 -0.31 -8.34
CA LYS A 14 5.24 -0.61 -8.12
C LYS A 14 5.53 -1.92 -7.38
N LEU A 15 4.51 -2.77 -7.19
CA LEU A 15 4.59 -4.04 -6.49
C LEU A 15 3.87 -5.12 -7.30
N ALA A 16 4.29 -6.38 -7.13
CA ALA A 16 3.60 -7.53 -7.70
C ALA A 16 2.27 -7.80 -6.99
N LYS A 17 1.27 -8.34 -7.70
CA LYS A 17 -0.05 -8.64 -7.11
C LYS A 17 0.03 -9.56 -5.90
N THR A 18 0.87 -10.59 -5.98
CA THR A 18 1.12 -11.56 -4.90
C THR A 18 1.60 -10.86 -3.64
N PHE A 19 2.57 -9.96 -3.78
CA PHE A 19 3.11 -9.20 -2.65
C PHE A 19 2.08 -8.21 -2.08
N VAL A 20 1.27 -7.55 -2.92
CA VAL A 20 0.19 -6.69 -2.41
C VAL A 20 -0.86 -7.51 -1.64
N GLN A 21 -1.19 -8.72 -2.10
CA GLN A 21 -2.12 -9.59 -1.38
C GLN A 21 -1.55 -10.05 -0.03
N GLU A 22 -0.26 -10.37 0.04
CA GLU A 22 0.44 -10.64 1.29
C GLU A 22 0.42 -9.41 2.21
N LEU A 23 0.73 -8.22 1.67
CA LEU A 23 0.73 -6.98 2.43
C LEU A 23 -0.65 -6.67 3.02
N ILE A 24 -1.74 -6.90 2.27
CA ILE A 24 -3.10 -6.75 2.79
C ILE A 24 -3.32 -7.64 4.02
N ASN A 25 -2.86 -8.89 3.97
CA ASN A 25 -3.03 -9.83 5.08
C ASN A 25 -2.17 -9.43 6.30
N ILE A 26 -0.98 -8.89 6.07
CA ILE A 26 -0.08 -8.40 7.13
C ILE A 26 -0.66 -7.16 7.81
N LEU A 27 -1.24 -6.24 7.03
CA LEU A 27 -1.79 -4.99 7.56
C LEU A 27 -3.18 -5.14 8.18
N ALA A 28 -3.98 -6.12 7.74
CA ALA A 28 -5.37 -6.26 8.18
C ALA A 28 -5.56 -6.27 9.72
N PRO A 29 -4.72 -6.95 10.53
CA PRO A 29 -4.86 -6.96 11.99
C PRO A 29 -4.65 -5.59 12.67
N SER A 30 -3.92 -4.67 12.02
CA SER A 30 -3.63 -3.33 12.55
C SER A 30 -4.53 -2.24 11.94
N MET A 31 -5.47 -2.61 11.09
CA MET A 31 -6.39 -1.70 10.40
C MET A 31 -7.82 -1.80 10.94
N THR A 32 -8.62 -0.76 10.70
CA THR A 32 -10.01 -0.71 11.13
C THR A 32 -10.87 -1.60 10.23
N GLU A 33 -11.49 -2.61 10.83
CA GLU A 33 -12.41 -3.50 10.14
C GLU A 33 -13.66 -2.75 9.64
N PRO A 34 -14.09 -3.00 8.39
CA PRO A 34 -15.33 -2.47 7.86
C PRO A 34 -16.54 -2.98 8.65
N THR A 35 -17.34 -2.08 9.25
CA THR A 35 -18.52 -2.46 10.05
C THR A 35 -19.82 -2.51 9.25
N ARG A 36 -19.83 -1.98 8.02
CA ARG A 36 -20.99 -1.94 7.12
C ARG A 36 -20.58 -2.42 5.73
N SER A 37 -21.53 -2.95 4.96
CA SER A 37 -21.27 -3.39 3.58
C SER A 37 -20.80 -2.27 2.65
N SER A 38 -21.19 -1.03 2.93
CA SER A 38 -20.75 0.16 2.18
C SER A 38 -19.41 0.74 2.66
N SER A 39 -18.83 0.20 3.74
CA SER A 39 -17.53 0.65 4.23
C SER A 39 -16.41 0.26 3.27
N ILE A 40 -15.40 1.13 3.17
CA ILE A 40 -14.22 0.89 2.35
C ILE A 40 -13.48 -0.34 2.88
N THR A 41 -13.33 -1.36 2.03
CA THR A 41 -12.64 -2.60 2.40
C THR A 41 -11.16 -2.35 2.69
N ILE A 42 -10.53 -3.19 3.52
CA ILE A 42 -9.09 -3.13 3.81
C ILE A 42 -8.28 -3.18 2.50
N LYS A 43 -8.65 -4.08 1.59
CA LYS A 43 -8.06 -4.19 0.26
C LYS A 43 -8.13 -2.86 -0.51
N THR A 44 -9.28 -2.20 -0.53
CA THR A 44 -9.45 -0.90 -1.18
C THR A 44 -8.57 0.17 -0.51
N LYS A 45 -8.56 0.24 0.83
CA LYS A 45 -7.71 1.19 1.58
C LYS A 45 -6.22 1.04 1.20
N VAL A 46 -5.73 -0.21 1.22
CA VAL A 46 -4.32 -0.52 0.87
C VAL A 46 -4.02 -0.16 -0.57
N LEU A 47 -4.88 -0.54 -1.53
CA LEU A 47 -4.66 -0.20 -2.94
C LEU A 47 -4.68 1.32 -3.18
N THR A 48 -5.59 2.06 -2.53
CA THR A 48 -5.64 3.53 -2.62
C THR A 48 -4.34 4.16 -2.10
N ALA A 49 -3.86 3.72 -0.94
CA ALA A 49 -2.60 4.22 -0.39
C ALA A 49 -1.39 3.87 -1.25
N LEU A 50 -1.28 2.62 -1.72
CA LEU A 50 -0.20 2.19 -2.62
C LEU A 50 -0.18 2.98 -3.93
N ARG A 51 -1.36 3.28 -4.50
CA ARG A 51 -1.45 4.11 -5.71
C ARG A 51 -0.90 5.52 -5.45
N PHE A 52 -1.21 6.09 -4.29
CA PHE A 52 -0.67 7.39 -3.88
C PHE A 52 0.85 7.34 -3.71
N PHE A 53 1.39 6.35 -2.99
CA PHE A 53 2.85 6.20 -2.82
C PHE A 53 3.59 5.96 -4.13
N ALA A 54 3.00 5.18 -5.05
CA ALA A 54 3.58 4.85 -6.34
C ALA A 54 3.60 6.02 -7.34
N SER A 55 2.61 6.92 -7.26
CA SER A 55 2.47 8.06 -8.17
C SER A 55 3.12 9.33 -7.64
N GLY A 56 3.20 9.50 -6.31
CA GLY A 56 3.65 10.74 -5.68
C GLY A 56 2.72 11.93 -5.92
N LEU A 57 1.53 11.70 -6.50
CA LEU A 57 0.57 12.73 -6.85
C LEU A 57 -0.51 12.86 -5.77
N TYR A 58 -0.66 14.08 -5.24
CA TYR A 58 -1.73 14.43 -4.29
C TYR A 58 -3.12 14.48 -4.93
N GLN A 59 -3.17 14.64 -6.25
CA GLN A 59 -4.39 14.46 -7.04
C GLN A 59 -4.28 13.10 -7.73
N LEU A 60 -4.85 12.07 -7.10
CA LEU A 60 -5.12 10.82 -7.81
C LEU A 60 -6.05 11.18 -8.97
N ASP A 61 -5.64 10.85 -10.19
CA ASP A 61 -6.34 11.18 -11.44
C ASP A 61 -7.84 11.01 -11.28
N ILE A 62 -8.59 12.09 -11.48
CA ILE A 62 -10.06 12.14 -11.39
C ILE A 62 -10.70 11.19 -12.42
N GLY A 63 -9.93 10.78 -13.44
CA GLY A 63 -10.34 9.81 -14.47
C GLY A 63 -10.02 8.34 -14.19
N ASP A 64 -9.31 8.00 -13.10
CA ASP A 64 -9.05 6.60 -12.73
C ASP A 64 -10.22 6.09 -11.86
N ASN A 65 -10.82 4.96 -12.22
CA ASN A 65 -12.06 4.44 -11.61
C ASN A 65 -12.01 4.25 -10.08
N MET A 66 -10.80 4.17 -9.51
CA MET A 66 -10.60 4.10 -8.06
C MET A 66 -10.75 5.45 -7.36
N SER A 67 -10.38 6.55 -8.03
CA SER A 67 -10.49 7.92 -7.51
C SER A 67 -11.92 8.43 -7.59
N SER A 68 -12.67 8.05 -8.64
CA SER A 68 -14.08 8.44 -8.80
C SER A 68 -15.00 7.79 -7.75
N ALA A 69 -14.61 6.62 -7.21
CA ALA A 69 -15.37 5.90 -6.20
C ALA A 69 -15.21 6.45 -4.77
N LEU A 70 -14.15 7.22 -4.49
CA LEU A 70 -13.83 7.70 -3.14
C LEU A 70 -13.72 9.23 -3.09
N SER A 71 -14.35 9.84 -2.09
CA SER A 71 -14.13 11.27 -1.83
C SER A 71 -12.69 11.54 -1.38
N GLN A 72 -12.15 12.72 -1.68
CA GLN A 72 -10.81 13.13 -1.28
C GLN A 72 -10.54 12.96 0.24
N PRO A 73 -11.48 13.28 1.16
CA PRO A 73 -11.29 12.98 2.58
C PRO A 73 -11.16 11.48 2.88
N SER A 74 -11.85 10.63 2.12
CA SER A 74 -11.76 9.18 2.27
C SER A 74 -10.40 8.65 1.80
N VAL A 75 -9.89 9.17 0.69
CA VAL A 75 -8.52 8.88 0.22
C VAL A 75 -7.50 9.27 1.27
N SER A 76 -7.60 10.48 1.83
CA SER A 76 -6.70 10.95 2.89
C SER A 76 -6.71 10.04 4.12
N ARG A 77 -7.90 9.61 4.59
CA ARG A 77 -8.01 8.65 5.69
C ARG A 77 -7.37 7.30 5.36
N CYS A 78 -7.54 6.79 4.13
CA CYS A 78 -6.91 5.53 3.71
C CYS A 78 -5.37 5.64 3.76
N ILE A 79 -4.82 6.75 3.26
CA ILE A 79 -3.37 6.99 3.27
C ILE A 79 -2.85 7.04 4.71
N ALA A 80 -3.53 7.78 5.60
CA ALA A 80 -3.12 7.90 7.00
C ALA A 80 -3.18 6.55 7.73
N GLU A 81 -4.27 5.81 7.56
CA GLU A 81 -4.47 4.50 8.19
C GLU A 81 -3.42 3.48 7.73
N VAL A 82 -3.20 3.37 6.41
CA VAL A 82 -2.20 2.46 5.85
C VAL A 82 -0.78 2.88 6.25
N SER A 83 -0.49 4.17 6.29
CA SER A 83 0.81 4.68 6.78
C SER A 83 1.04 4.26 8.23
N ASN A 84 0.04 4.42 9.09
CA ASN A 84 0.14 4.02 10.50
C ASN A 84 0.31 2.50 10.66
N ALA A 85 -0.37 1.72 9.83
CA ALA A 85 -0.22 0.26 9.81
C ALA A 85 1.18 -0.16 9.34
N LEU A 86 1.72 0.46 8.29
CA LEU A 86 3.08 0.19 7.80
C LEU A 86 4.18 0.56 8.80
N ASN A 87 3.92 1.53 9.68
CA ASN A 87 4.86 2.00 10.69
C ASN A 87 4.73 1.25 12.03
N GLN A 88 3.99 0.14 12.10
CA GLN A 88 4.01 -0.71 13.29
C GLN A 88 5.41 -1.34 13.47
N PRO A 89 5.95 -1.40 14.70
CA PRO A 89 7.32 -1.85 14.94
C PRO A 89 7.63 -3.25 14.39
N ASP A 90 6.69 -4.18 14.49
CA ASP A 90 6.79 -5.55 13.99
C ASP A 90 6.87 -5.62 12.46
N ILE A 91 6.23 -4.68 11.76
CA ILE A 91 6.33 -4.56 10.30
C ILE A 91 7.65 -3.89 9.91
N VAL A 92 7.99 -2.76 10.53
CA VAL A 92 9.20 -2.00 10.21
C VAL A 92 10.45 -2.86 10.36
N ILE A 93 10.61 -3.56 11.49
CA ILE A 93 11.78 -4.41 11.76
C ILE A 93 11.91 -5.56 10.75
N ARG A 94 10.79 -6.04 10.19
CA ARG A 94 10.79 -7.12 9.21
C ARG A 94 11.27 -6.68 7.82
N TYR A 95 10.97 -5.44 7.42
CA TYR A 95 11.22 -4.96 6.05
C TYR A 95 12.33 -3.92 5.93
N ILE A 96 12.68 -3.23 7.03
CA ILE A 96 13.68 -2.17 7.06
C ILE A 96 14.82 -2.60 7.97
N SER A 97 15.98 -2.88 7.37
CA SER A 97 17.22 -3.14 8.08
C SER A 97 18.31 -2.26 7.48
N PHE A 98 19.08 -1.60 8.34
CA PHE A 98 20.28 -0.88 7.93
C PHE A 98 21.51 -1.76 8.19
N PRO A 99 22.52 -1.72 7.31
CA PRO A 99 23.74 -2.48 7.53
C PRO A 99 24.56 -1.85 8.64
N ASP A 100 24.93 -2.64 9.65
CA ASP A 100 25.72 -2.16 10.80
C ASP A 100 27.23 -2.22 10.54
N ASN A 101 27.66 -2.82 9.43
CA ASN A 101 29.06 -2.96 9.08
C ASN A 101 29.29 -3.02 7.56
N PHE A 102 30.55 -2.84 7.16
CA PHE A 102 30.96 -2.86 5.76
C PHE A 102 30.68 -4.19 5.06
N GLN A 103 30.66 -5.32 5.77
CA GLN A 103 30.35 -6.61 5.17
C GLN A 103 28.87 -6.70 4.75
N GLN A 104 27.95 -6.32 5.64
CA GLN A 104 26.52 -6.23 5.33
C GLN A 104 26.24 -5.20 4.24
N LEU A 105 26.92 -4.04 4.29
CA LEU A 105 26.79 -3.00 3.27
C LEU A 105 27.22 -3.51 1.88
N ASN A 106 28.34 -4.22 1.80
CA ASN A 106 28.84 -4.79 0.54
C ASN A 106 27.95 -5.92 0.00
N ALA A 107 27.24 -6.64 0.87
CA ALA A 107 26.29 -7.67 0.43
C ALA A 107 25.03 -7.06 -0.23
N ILE A 108 24.65 -5.83 0.14
CA ILE A 108 23.48 -5.12 -0.39
C ILE A 108 23.82 -4.38 -1.70
N ARG A 109 25.06 -3.88 -1.84
CA ARG A 109 25.57 -3.24 -3.07
C ARG A 109 25.85 -4.29 -4.15
N ARG A 110 24.83 -4.69 -4.91
CA ARG A 110 25.01 -5.41 -6.19
C ARG A 110 25.31 -4.43 -7.33
#